data_AF-A0A846BQ75-F1
#
_entry.id   AF-A0A846BQ75-F1
#
_cell.length_a   1.000
_cell.length_b   1.000
_cell.length_c   1.000
_cell.angle_alpha   90.00
_cell.angle_beta   90.00
_cell.angle_gamma   90.00
#
_symmetry.space_group_name_H-M   'P 1'
#
loop_
_entity.id
_entity.type
_entity.pdbx_description
1 polymer ?
#
loop_
_entity_poly.entity_id
_entity_poly.type
_entity_poly.pdbx_seq_one_letter_code
_entity_poly.pdbx_strand_id
1 'polypeptide(L)'
;MVTLQLRQLNVPPGQRIVLTDVNWSKFEEILQELGDKRRNRVAYAQNQLEIRMPLPEHEFDKEIIGDMVKILLEELEIERECYGSTTFKRRDMAAGIEPDNCFYIQNYRSMIGKRRLDLTVDPPPDLAIEIDVTSKTQLSA
;
A
#
# COMPACT_ATOMS: atom_id res chain seq x y z
N MET A 1 18.30 16.84 -21.67
CA MET A 1 17.59 15.96 -20.72
C MET A 1 16.20 15.73 -21.27
N VAL A 2 15.72 14.49 -21.28
CA VAL A 2 14.35 14.17 -21.72
C VAL A 2 13.47 14.07 -20.48
N THR A 3 12.26 14.64 -20.52
CA THR A 3 11.30 14.62 -19.42
C THR A 3 10.17 13.65 -19.75
N LEU A 4 9.84 12.76 -18.80
CA LEU A 4 8.68 11.87 -18.88
C LEU A 4 7.62 12.33 -17.88
N GLN A 5 6.35 12.20 -18.26
CA GLN A 5 5.20 12.42 -17.39
C GLN A 5 4.73 11.09 -16.80
N LEU A 6 4.21 11.07 -15.57
CA LEU A 6 3.80 9.81 -14.92
C LEU A 6 2.72 9.07 -15.70
N ARG A 7 1.81 9.79 -16.36
CA ARG A 7 0.78 9.22 -17.24
C ARG A 7 1.34 8.43 -18.44
N GLN A 8 2.62 8.60 -18.76
CA GLN A 8 3.32 7.84 -19.80
C GLN A 8 3.89 6.51 -19.27
N LEU A 9 3.91 6.31 -17.95
CA LEU A 9 4.33 5.05 -17.34
C LEU A 9 3.17 4.06 -17.41
N ASN A 10 3.41 2.91 -18.04
CA ASN A 10 2.52 1.77 -18.01
C ASN A 10 3.20 0.65 -17.22
N VAL A 11 2.57 0.20 -16.13
CA VAL A 11 3.03 -0.94 -15.33
C VAL A 11 2.05 -2.10 -15.57
N PRO A 12 2.41 -3.08 -16.41
CA PRO A 12 1.55 -4.24 -16.66
C PRO A 12 1.27 -5.02 -15.35
N PRO A 13 0.13 -5.72 -15.25
CA PRO A 13 -0.16 -6.57 -14.10
C PRO A 13 0.98 -7.54 -13.78
N GLY A 14 1.33 -7.66 -12.50
CA GLY A 14 2.44 -8.49 -12.01
C GLY A 14 3.83 -7.88 -12.19
N GLN A 15 3.94 -6.66 -12.71
CA GLN A 15 5.21 -5.96 -12.84
C GLN A 15 5.36 -4.82 -11.83
N ARG A 16 6.60 -4.37 -11.68
CA ARG A 16 6.96 -3.21 -10.87
C ARG A 16 7.94 -2.31 -11.61
N ILE A 17 7.90 -1.03 -11.29
CA ILE A 17 8.91 -0.04 -11.69
C ILE A 17 9.53 0.53 -10.42
N VAL A 18 10.85 0.70 -10.43
CA VAL A 18 11.60 1.36 -9.34
C VAL A 18 12.18 2.65 -9.87
N LEU A 19 11.86 3.76 -9.21
CA LEU A 19 12.44 5.08 -9.45
C LEU A 19 13.47 5.36 -8.36
N THR A 20 14.72 5.57 -8.74
CA THR A 20 15.81 5.94 -7.83
C THR A 20 15.96 7.46 -7.73
N ASP A 21 16.68 7.93 -6.71
CA ASP A 21 16.98 9.35 -6.49
C ASP A 21 15.71 10.23 -6.35
N VAL A 22 14.64 9.61 -5.85
CA VAL A 22 13.40 10.26 -5.48
C VAL A 22 13.54 10.69 -4.03
N ASN A 23 13.65 12.00 -3.78
CA ASN A 23 13.63 12.51 -2.41
C ASN A 23 12.19 12.60 -1.88
N TRP A 24 12.02 12.90 -0.59
CA TRP A 24 10.71 12.96 0.05
C TRP A 24 9.72 13.93 -0.64
N SER A 25 10.17 15.12 -1.03
CA SER A 25 9.30 16.10 -1.73
C SER A 25 8.78 15.54 -3.05
N LYS A 26 9.68 14.97 -3.86
CA LYS A 26 9.31 14.33 -5.13
C LYS A 26 8.37 13.15 -4.91
N PHE A 27 8.59 12.34 -3.88
CA PHE A 27 7.68 11.24 -3.53
C PHE A 27 6.26 11.76 -3.26
N GLU A 28 6.12 12.83 -2.47
CA GLU A 28 4.80 13.41 -2.19
C GLU A 28 4.13 14.00 -3.44
N GLU A 29 4.91 14.68 -4.30
CA GLU A 29 4.42 15.18 -5.59
C GLU A 29 3.96 14.05 -6.53
N ILE A 30 4.74 12.98 -6.62
CA ILE A 30 4.40 11.79 -7.42
C ILE A 30 3.13 11.14 -6.87
N LEU A 31 3.03 10.95 -5.56
CA LEU A 31 1.85 10.36 -4.93
C LEU A 31 0.60 11.19 -5.21
N GLN A 32 0.72 12.52 -5.14
CA GLN A 32 -0.37 13.44 -5.47
C GLN A 32 -0.79 13.37 -6.94
N GLU A 33 0.16 13.27 -7.88
CA GLU A 33 -0.14 13.15 -9.31
C GLU A 33 -0.76 11.78 -9.65
N LEU A 34 -0.32 10.70 -9.00
CA LEU A 34 -0.92 9.36 -9.15
C LEU A 34 -2.36 9.30 -8.62
N GLY A 35 -2.66 10.07 -7.57
CA GLY A 35 -3.98 10.18 -6.95
C GLY A 35 -4.45 8.93 -6.18
N ASP A 36 -5.62 9.05 -5.53
CA ASP A 36 -6.12 8.02 -4.60
C ASP A 36 -6.90 6.88 -5.30
N LYS A 37 -7.28 7.04 -6.57
CA LYS A 37 -8.08 6.06 -7.34
C LYS A 37 -7.23 5.15 -8.24
N ARG A 38 -6.02 4.84 -7.80
CA ARG A 38 -5.05 4.02 -8.55
C ARG A 38 -5.14 2.55 -8.19
N ARG A 39 -4.85 1.68 -9.16
CA ARG A 39 -4.79 0.22 -8.98
C ARG A 39 -3.38 -0.27 -8.62
N ASN A 40 -2.37 0.56 -8.87
CA ASN A 40 -1.00 0.25 -8.46
C ASN A 40 -0.86 0.48 -6.96
N ARG A 41 0.11 -0.19 -6.34
CA ARG A 41 0.55 0.03 -4.95
C ARG A 41 1.92 0.72 -4.97
N VAL A 42 2.20 1.50 -3.94
CA VAL A 42 3.49 2.20 -3.80
C VAL A 42 4.22 1.79 -2.54
N ALA A 43 5.54 1.71 -2.63
CA ALA A 43 6.44 1.62 -1.50
C ALA A 43 7.60 2.59 -1.71
N TYR A 44 7.94 3.35 -0.68
CA TYR A 44 8.99 4.35 -0.70
C TYR A 44 9.90 4.14 0.51
N ALA A 45 11.20 4.00 0.27
CA ALA A 45 12.21 3.98 1.30
C ALA A 45 13.58 4.25 0.67
N GLN A 46 14.54 4.79 1.43
CA GLN A 46 15.94 4.94 0.99
C GLN A 46 16.09 5.67 -0.37
N ASN A 47 15.28 6.71 -0.60
CA ASN A 47 15.21 7.47 -1.85
C ASN A 47 14.81 6.65 -3.10
N GLN A 48 14.17 5.49 -2.89
CA GLN A 48 13.63 4.64 -3.93
C GLN A 48 12.12 4.59 -3.82
N LEU A 49 11.42 4.85 -4.92
CA LEU A 49 9.98 4.68 -5.05
C LEU A 49 9.71 3.46 -5.94
N GLU A 50 9.12 2.42 -5.38
CA GLU A 50 8.56 1.30 -6.10
C GLU A 50 7.08 1.54 -6.38
N ILE A 51 6.68 1.32 -7.63
CA ILE A 51 5.29 1.29 -8.07
C ILE A 51 5.03 -0.12 -8.62
N ARG A 52 4.18 -0.89 -7.94
CA ARG A 52 3.82 -2.26 -8.34
C ARG A 52 2.39 -2.31 -8.84
N MET A 53 2.11 -3.13 -9.86
CA MET A 53 0.75 -3.40 -10.32
C MET A 53 0.37 -4.83 -9.91
N PRO A 54 -0.56 -5.02 -8.95
CA PRO A 54 -0.99 -6.34 -8.53
C PRO A 54 -1.59 -7.17 -9.68
N LEU A 55 -1.45 -8.50 -9.61
CA LEU A 55 -2.19 -9.42 -10.47
C LEU A 55 -3.65 -9.54 -10.00
N PRO A 56 -4.61 -9.93 -10.87
CA PRO A 56 -5.97 -10.22 -10.44
C PRO A 56 -6.04 -11.28 -9.33
N GLU A 57 -5.18 -12.31 -9.40
CA GLU A 57 -5.05 -13.35 -8.37
C GLU A 57 -4.70 -12.77 -7.00
N HIS A 58 -3.81 -11.79 -6.97
CA HIS A 58 -3.43 -11.11 -5.74
C HIS A 58 -4.62 -10.39 -5.08
N GLU A 59 -5.51 -9.77 -5.87
CA GLU A 59 -6.72 -9.16 -5.31
C GLU A 59 -7.69 -10.21 -4.75
N PHE A 60 -7.80 -11.38 -5.38
CA PHE A 60 -8.62 -12.48 -4.88
C PHE A 60 -8.11 -13.00 -3.53
N ASP A 61 -6.82 -13.31 -3.43
CA ASP A 61 -6.20 -13.80 -2.19
C ASP A 61 -6.29 -12.76 -1.07
N LYS A 62 -6.06 -11.48 -1.39
CA LYS A 62 -6.19 -10.37 -0.45
C LYS A 62 -7.61 -10.26 0.13
N GLU A 63 -8.65 -10.38 -0.70
CA GLU A 63 -10.03 -10.36 -0.22
C GLU A 63 -10.35 -11.58 0.64
N ILE A 64 -9.96 -12.79 0.23
CA ILE A 64 -10.20 -14.01 1.03
C ILE A 64 -9.54 -13.92 2.41
N ILE A 65 -8.26 -13.56 2.45
CA ILE A 65 -7.54 -13.45 3.72
C ILE A 65 -8.10 -12.29 4.55
N GLY A 66 -8.43 -11.17 3.91
CA GLY A 66 -9.10 -10.04 4.55
C GLY A 66 -10.41 -10.46 5.21
N ASP A 67 -11.27 -11.16 4.49
CA ASP A 67 -12.57 -11.63 4.97
C ASP A 67 -12.44 -12.70 6.06
N MET A 68 -11.45 -13.59 5.95
CA MET A 68 -11.17 -14.56 7.02
C MET A 68 -10.79 -13.85 8.34
N VAL A 69 -9.92 -12.84 8.28
CA VAL A 69 -9.60 -12.03 9.48
C VAL A 69 -10.85 -11.29 9.96
N LYS A 70 -11.72 -10.84 9.05
CA LYS A 70 -12.99 -10.21 9.41
C LYS A 70 -13.93 -11.10 10.18
N ILE A 71 -14.19 -12.29 9.67
CA ILE A 71 -15.05 -13.26 10.31
C ILE A 71 -14.44 -13.64 11.68
N LEU A 72 -13.14 -13.89 11.75
CA LEU A 72 -12.50 -14.27 13.01
C LEU A 72 -12.65 -13.19 14.10
N LEU A 73 -12.41 -11.92 13.76
CA LEU A 73 -12.55 -10.83 14.73
C LEU A 73 -14.01 -10.64 15.17
N GLU A 74 -14.97 -10.80 14.26
CA GLU A 74 -16.40 -10.73 14.56
C GLU A 74 -16.86 -11.87 15.49
N GLU A 75 -16.47 -13.11 15.20
CA GLU A 75 -16.81 -14.28 16.03
C GLU A 75 -16.17 -14.21 17.44
N LEU A 76 -15.04 -13.51 17.58
CA LEU A 76 -14.39 -13.27 18.86
C LEU A 76 -14.88 -12.00 19.57
N GLU A 77 -15.86 -11.29 19.00
CA GLU A 77 -16.37 -10.00 19.51
C GLU A 77 -15.25 -8.94 19.68
N ILE A 78 -14.27 -8.95 18.78
CA ILE A 78 -13.14 -8.02 18.77
C ILE A 78 -13.41 -6.91 17.75
N GLU A 79 -13.62 -5.70 18.26
CA GLU A 79 -13.79 -4.49 17.47
C GLU A 79 -12.51 -4.10 16.72
N ARG A 80 -12.69 -3.45 15.55
CA ARG A 80 -11.57 -3.09 14.67
C ARG A 80 -11.92 -2.02 13.62
N GLU A 81 -10.89 -1.37 13.11
CA GLU A 81 -10.97 -0.44 11.96
C GLU A 81 -10.05 -0.92 10.82
N CYS A 82 -10.44 -0.67 9.56
CA CYS A 82 -9.72 -1.17 8.37
C CYS A 82 -9.29 -0.02 7.44
N TYR A 83 -8.04 -0.05 6.97
CA TYR A 83 -7.47 1.01 6.11
C TYR A 83 -6.63 0.44 4.95
N GLY A 84 -6.97 -0.74 4.43
CA GLY A 84 -6.18 -1.51 3.45
C GLY A 84 -5.83 -0.86 2.10
N SER A 85 -6.36 0.33 1.79
CA SER A 85 -5.96 1.09 0.58
C SER A 85 -5.25 2.40 0.92
N THR A 86 -4.83 2.58 2.17
CA THR A 86 -4.20 3.83 2.62
C THR A 86 -2.69 3.74 2.51
N THR A 87 -2.07 4.76 1.90
CA THR A 87 -0.62 4.93 1.97
C THR A 87 -0.22 5.49 3.33
N PHE A 88 0.49 4.69 4.11
CA PHE A 88 1.06 5.01 5.40
C PHE A 88 2.39 5.75 5.22
N LYS A 89 2.43 7.05 5.56
CA LYS A 89 3.59 7.92 5.36
C LYS A 89 4.27 8.26 6.69
N ARG A 90 5.58 8.04 6.77
CA ARG A 90 6.45 8.47 7.88
C ARG A 90 7.58 9.34 7.36
N ARG A 91 7.39 10.66 7.43
CA ARG A 91 8.36 11.65 6.96
C ARG A 91 9.67 11.61 7.72
N ASP A 92 9.60 11.37 9.03
CA ASP A 92 10.76 11.22 9.93
C ASP A 92 11.66 10.05 9.53
N MET A 93 11.08 8.98 8.98
CA MET A 93 11.81 7.83 8.45
C MET A 93 12.10 7.90 6.95
N ALA A 94 11.63 8.95 6.27
CA ALA A 94 11.57 9.02 4.81
C ALA A 94 11.05 7.71 4.20
N ALA A 95 9.91 7.22 4.73
CA ALA A 95 9.30 5.97 4.32
C ALA A 95 7.80 6.14 4.03
N GLY A 96 7.29 5.41 3.05
CA GLY A 96 5.88 5.34 2.70
C GLY A 96 5.54 3.92 2.26
N ILE A 97 4.45 3.34 2.77
CA ILE A 97 4.04 1.98 2.38
C ILE A 97 2.54 1.89 2.26
N GLU A 98 2.07 1.12 1.30
CA GLU A 98 0.66 0.81 1.11
C GLU A 98 0.48 -0.70 1.23
N PRO A 99 0.01 -1.21 2.39
CA PRO A 99 -0.23 -2.62 2.57
C PRO A 99 -1.42 -3.08 1.72
N ASP A 100 -1.49 -4.37 1.42
CA ASP A 100 -2.63 -4.90 0.67
C ASP A 100 -3.89 -4.91 1.54
N ASN A 101 -3.75 -5.20 2.83
CA ASN A 101 -4.79 -4.95 3.81
C ASN A 101 -4.20 -4.63 5.18
N CYS A 102 -4.96 -3.96 6.05
CA CYS A 102 -4.52 -3.74 7.42
C CYS A 102 -5.69 -3.54 8.39
N PHE A 103 -5.44 -3.87 9.65
CA PHE A 103 -6.41 -3.82 10.73
C PHE A 103 -5.82 -3.11 11.95
N TYR A 104 -6.59 -2.18 12.49
CA TYR A 104 -6.42 -1.65 13.84
C TYR A 104 -7.34 -2.46 14.76
N ILE A 105 -6.74 -3.20 15.69
CA ILE A 105 -7.40 -4.13 16.59
C ILE A 105 -7.24 -3.62 18.02
N GLN A 106 -6.01 -3.49 18.51
CA GLN A 106 -5.76 -2.92 19.84
C GLN A 106 -5.97 -1.41 19.83
N ASN A 107 -5.60 -0.77 18.71
CA ASN A 107 -5.65 0.67 18.53
C ASN A 107 -6.96 1.17 17.90
N TYR A 108 -7.96 0.31 17.71
CA TYR A 108 -9.18 0.63 16.93
C TYR A 108 -9.89 1.91 17.40
N ARG A 109 -10.02 2.11 18.73
CA ARG A 109 -10.72 3.26 19.32
C ARG A 109 -10.14 4.60 18.88
N SER A 110 -8.81 4.65 18.76
CA SER A 110 -8.09 5.85 18.33
C SER A 110 -8.31 6.16 16.85
N MET A 111 -8.86 5.21 16.09
CA MET A 111 -9.01 5.29 14.64
C MET A 111 -10.46 5.44 14.19
N ILE A 112 -11.44 5.34 15.09
CA ILE A 112 -12.86 5.49 14.77
C ILE A 112 -13.12 6.86 14.13
N GLY A 113 -13.80 6.85 12.98
CA GLY A 113 -14.24 8.06 12.28
C GLY A 113 -13.13 8.83 11.56
N LYS A 114 -11.88 8.38 11.59
CA LYS A 114 -10.79 9.04 10.87
C LYS A 114 -10.93 8.82 9.37
N ARG A 115 -10.82 9.91 8.62
CA ARG A 115 -10.84 9.91 7.14
C ARG A 115 -9.48 10.18 6.53
N ARG A 116 -8.54 10.66 7.35
CA ARG A 116 -7.15 10.96 6.98
C ARG A 116 -6.26 10.50 8.13
N LEU A 117 -5.13 9.92 7.76
CA LEU A 117 -4.14 9.33 8.65
C LEU A 117 -2.91 10.21 8.72
N ASP A 118 -2.42 10.47 9.93
CA ASP A 118 -1.15 11.12 10.20
C ASP A 118 -0.35 10.29 11.20
N LEU A 119 0.61 9.50 10.70
CA LEU A 119 1.43 8.61 11.54
C LEU A 119 2.43 9.32 12.44
N THR A 120 2.45 10.65 12.47
CA THR A 120 3.15 11.40 13.52
C THR A 120 2.39 11.39 14.85
N VAL A 121 1.07 11.15 14.81
CA VAL A 121 0.19 11.15 15.98
C VAL A 121 -0.70 9.90 16.05
N ASP A 122 -1.06 9.35 14.89
CA ASP A 122 -1.87 8.14 14.77
C ASP A 122 -0.96 6.91 14.89
N PRO A 123 -1.39 5.87 15.62
CA PRO A 123 -0.63 4.63 15.68
C PRO A 123 -0.56 3.98 14.28
N PRO A 124 0.46 3.15 14.01
CA PRO A 124 0.42 2.24 12.87
C PRO A 124 -0.66 1.15 13.09
N PRO A 125 -1.09 0.45 12.02
CA PRO A 125 -1.99 -0.70 12.17
C PRO A 125 -1.36 -1.80 13.02
N ASP A 126 -2.19 -2.54 13.76
CA ASP A 126 -1.76 -3.65 14.61
C ASP A 126 -1.45 -4.91 13.77
N LEU A 127 -2.12 -5.05 12.63
CA LEU A 127 -1.91 -6.12 11.66
C LEU A 127 -1.86 -5.53 10.25
N ALA A 128 -0.79 -5.84 9.52
CA ALA A 128 -0.68 -5.58 8.09
C ALA A 128 -0.58 -6.92 7.34
N ILE A 129 -1.20 -6.97 6.16
CA ILE A 129 -1.22 -8.14 5.28
C ILE A 129 -0.58 -7.75 3.96
N GLU A 130 0.36 -8.57 3.51
CA GLU A 130 0.94 -8.52 2.18
C GLU A 130 0.69 -9.87 1.51
N ILE A 131 0.28 -9.85 0.24
CA ILE A 131 0.11 -11.04 -0.57
C ILE A 131 1.25 -11.07 -1.59
N ASP A 132 2.12 -12.08 -1.50
CA ASP A 132 3.18 -12.25 -2.50
C ASP A 132 2.79 -13.35 -3.49
N VAL A 133 2.30 -12.93 -4.66
CA VAL A 133 2.07 -13.84 -5.79
C VAL A 133 3.36 -13.90 -6.61
N THR A 134 4.27 -14.80 -6.24
CA THR A 134 5.48 -15.03 -7.03
C THR A 134 5.12 -15.75 -8.34
N SER A 135 4.99 -15.02 -9.44
CA SER A 135 4.99 -15.64 -10.77
C SER A 135 6.40 -16.13 -11.10
N LYS A 136 6.66 -17.43 -10.93
CA LYS A 136 7.89 -18.06 -11.43
C LYS A 136 7.84 -18.25 -12.96
N THR A 137 7.66 -17.20 -13.76
CA THR A 137 7.96 -17.30 -15.21
C THR A 137 8.17 -15.95 -15.88
N GLN A 138 9.44 -15.57 -16.06
CA GLN A 138 9.89 -14.83 -17.25
C GLN A 138 11.18 -15.46 -17.78
N LEU A 139 11.09 -16.74 -18.15
CA LEU A 139 12.03 -17.35 -19.09
C LEU A 139 11.19 -18.03 -20.16
N SER A 140 10.82 -17.25 -21.16
CA SER A 140 10.68 -17.79 -22.51
C SER A 140 11.87 -17.25 -23.31
N ALA A 141 12.63 -18.19 -23.87
CA ALA A 141 13.86 -18.03 -24.62
C ALA A 141 13.87 -16.89 -25.65
#